data_AF-A0A7S0WRJ8-F1
#
_entry.id   AF-A0A7S0WRJ8-F1
#
_cell.length_a   1.000
_cell.length_b   1.000
_cell.length_c   1.000
_cell.angle_alpha   90.00
_cell.angle_beta   90.00
_cell.angle_gamma   90.00
#
_symmetry.space_group_name_H-M   'P 1'
#
loop_
_entity.id
_entity.type
_entity.pdbx_description
1 polymer ?
#
loop_
_entity_poly.entity_id
_entity_poly.type
_entity_poly.pdbx_seq_one_letter_code
_entity_poly.pdbx_strand_id
1 'polypeptide(L)'
;GSGDAQAGAAAAATPAAVSTPLPAALEAGGAGAGLDAGTGGLPPPASEAYLRHSIVPHCYRKCFPLSYKSHLSHDIVLMCLPCHQVCSVYDQQRMAELGQLYSAPLQQDNQKYCHDQDVATVRSAARALTNPKVAIPAARRVELQRVVAAHFGVPDAVPSAAQLAEAGALDPRKPATEWAPHAERVVAALGEGSEAIQRFVQGWRQHFLDKMQPRYLPPYWSVDSRVANSTAHKIGDDDDGVLASVDGGEGGQASEDTDGLPE
;
A
#
# COMPACT_ATOMS: atom_id res chain seq x y z
N GLY A 1 33.93 -36.40 -38.69
CA GLY A 1 33.47 -36.86 -37.37
C GLY A 1 33.02 -35.65 -36.62
N SER A 2 31.71 -35.39 -36.66
CA SER A 2 31.04 -34.24 -36.06
C SER A 2 31.02 -34.40 -34.54
N GLY A 3 31.42 -33.35 -33.81
CA GLY A 3 31.29 -33.24 -32.36
C GLY A 3 30.24 -32.18 -32.05
N ASP A 4 29.02 -32.63 -31.77
CA ASP A 4 27.88 -31.80 -31.40
C ASP A 4 28.08 -31.16 -30.02
N ALA A 5 27.99 -29.83 -29.98
CA ALA A 5 27.89 -29.02 -28.78
C ALA A 5 26.41 -28.94 -28.36
N GLN A 6 26.06 -29.58 -27.25
CA GLN A 6 24.71 -29.56 -26.71
C GLN A 6 24.52 -28.33 -25.81
N ALA A 7 23.89 -27.28 -26.37
CA ALA A 7 23.42 -26.13 -25.63
C ALA A 7 22.13 -26.49 -24.87
N GLY A 8 22.20 -26.49 -23.53
CA GLY A 8 21.03 -26.64 -22.67
C GLY A 8 20.25 -25.33 -22.59
N ALA A 9 19.15 -25.24 -23.33
CA ALA A 9 18.15 -24.19 -23.20
C ALA A 9 17.32 -24.43 -21.93
N ALA A 10 17.52 -23.63 -20.90
CA ALA A 10 16.62 -23.58 -19.75
C ALA A 10 15.36 -22.80 -20.15
N ALA A 11 14.29 -23.53 -20.46
CA ALA A 11 12.98 -22.98 -20.73
C ALA A 11 12.43 -22.28 -19.47
N ALA A 12 12.10 -21.00 -19.61
CA ALA A 12 11.37 -20.23 -18.62
C ALA A 12 9.98 -20.84 -18.43
N ALA A 13 9.73 -21.39 -17.25
CA ALA A 13 8.42 -21.87 -16.84
C ALA A 13 7.55 -20.67 -16.41
N THR A 14 6.56 -20.36 -17.23
CA THR A 14 5.45 -19.45 -16.92
C THR A 14 4.61 -20.03 -15.77
N PRO A 15 4.36 -19.32 -14.66
CA PRO A 15 3.37 -19.79 -13.70
C PRO A 15 1.97 -19.51 -14.22
N ALA A 16 1.23 -20.59 -14.47
CA ALA A 16 -0.18 -20.58 -14.82
C ALA A 16 -1.03 -19.95 -13.70
N ALA A 17 -1.96 -19.09 -14.08
CA ALA A 17 -2.98 -18.53 -13.20
C ALA A 17 -3.92 -19.65 -12.71
N VAL A 18 -3.74 -20.07 -11.46
CA VAL A 18 -4.66 -20.99 -10.78
C VAL A 18 -5.77 -20.15 -10.13
N SER A 19 -6.88 -19.98 -10.84
CA SER A 19 -8.16 -19.58 -10.24
C SER A 19 -8.59 -20.67 -9.26
N THR A 20 -8.47 -20.38 -7.97
CA THR A 20 -9.01 -21.26 -6.92
C THR A 20 -10.23 -20.57 -6.30
N PRO A 21 -11.44 -21.15 -6.37
CA PRO A 21 -12.58 -20.62 -5.65
C PRO A 21 -12.46 -20.94 -4.15
N LEU A 22 -12.76 -19.93 -3.33
CA LEU A 22 -12.83 -19.99 -1.87
C LEU A 22 -13.98 -20.94 -1.43
N PRO A 23 -13.81 -21.82 -0.43
CA PRO A 23 -14.89 -22.72 -0.01
C PRO A 23 -15.99 -21.99 0.77
N ALA A 24 -17.22 -22.41 0.49
CA ALA A 24 -18.47 -21.94 1.08
C ALA A 24 -18.64 -22.34 2.55
N ALA A 25 -19.44 -21.54 3.24
CA ALA A 25 -19.77 -21.60 4.66
C ALA A 25 -20.24 -22.98 5.14
N LEU A 26 -19.79 -23.35 6.34
CA LEU A 26 -20.29 -24.50 7.08
C LEU A 26 -21.49 -24.05 7.93
N GLU A 27 -22.64 -24.59 7.56
CA GLU A 27 -23.90 -24.56 8.31
C GLU A 27 -23.74 -25.22 9.69
N ALA A 28 -24.19 -24.54 10.75
CA ALA A 28 -24.46 -25.14 12.05
C ALA A 28 -25.89 -24.79 12.47
N GLY A 29 -26.78 -25.78 12.35
CA GLY A 29 -28.16 -25.69 12.78
C GLY A 29 -28.32 -25.91 14.29
N GLY A 30 -29.16 -25.07 14.90
CA GLY A 30 -30.26 -25.48 15.78
C GLY A 30 -29.97 -25.74 17.27
N ALA A 31 -30.45 -24.83 18.12
CA ALA A 31 -31.46 -25.13 19.17
C ALA A 31 -31.83 -23.84 19.92
N GLY A 32 -33.12 -23.50 19.93
CA GLY A 32 -33.64 -22.35 20.67
C GLY A 32 -33.92 -22.63 22.14
N ALA A 33 -33.98 -21.57 22.94
CA ALA A 33 -34.92 -21.34 24.03
C ALA A 33 -34.59 -20.00 24.71
N GLY A 34 -35.60 -19.21 25.05
CA GLY A 34 -35.48 -18.14 26.05
C GLY A 34 -35.99 -16.78 25.60
N LEU A 35 -37.29 -16.59 25.73
CA LEU A 35 -37.92 -15.27 25.83
C LEU A 35 -37.52 -14.66 27.17
N ASP A 36 -36.90 -13.48 27.15
CA ASP A 36 -36.85 -12.56 28.29
C ASP A 36 -36.96 -11.13 27.73
N ALA A 37 -37.87 -10.39 28.34
CA ALA A 37 -38.33 -9.10 27.92
C ALA A 37 -37.68 -8.03 28.81
N GLY A 38 -37.10 -7.02 28.17
CA GLY A 38 -37.03 -5.67 28.71
C GLY A 38 -36.19 -5.48 29.97
N THR A 39 -34.91 -5.16 29.76
CA THR A 39 -34.27 -4.11 30.57
C THR A 39 -33.57 -3.15 29.64
N GLY A 40 -33.95 -1.88 29.72
CA GLY A 40 -33.34 -0.79 28.97
C GLY A 40 -31.84 -0.79 29.20
N GLY A 41 -31.10 -0.74 28.08
CA GLY A 41 -29.65 -0.64 28.09
C GLY A 41 -29.23 0.53 28.98
N LEU A 42 -28.62 0.21 30.11
CA LEU A 42 -28.01 1.19 30.99
C LEU A 42 -26.97 1.96 30.17
N PRO A 43 -27.02 3.30 30.08
CA PRO A 43 -25.98 4.06 29.41
C PRO A 43 -24.64 3.80 30.14
N PRO A 44 -23.53 3.66 29.40
CA PRO A 44 -22.22 3.38 29.98
C PRO A 44 -21.82 4.48 30.99
N PRO A 45 -21.09 4.13 32.06
CA PRO A 45 -20.75 5.08 33.13
C PRO A 45 -19.96 6.28 32.61
N ALA A 46 -20.29 7.44 33.18
CA ALA A 46 -19.81 8.74 32.77
C ALA A 46 -18.35 9.00 33.21
N SER A 47 -17.38 8.45 32.48
CA SER A 47 -16.05 9.06 32.23
C SER A 47 -15.16 8.21 31.30
N GLU A 48 -15.71 7.43 30.38
CA GLU A 48 -14.89 6.68 29.42
C GLU A 48 -14.53 7.57 28.23
N ALA A 49 -13.24 7.89 28.10
CA ALA A 49 -12.73 8.52 26.89
C ALA A 49 -12.91 7.55 25.71
N TYR A 50 -13.68 7.97 24.70
CA TYR A 50 -13.84 7.23 23.46
C TYR A 50 -12.75 7.61 22.47
N LEU A 51 -12.19 6.60 21.83
CA LEU A 51 -11.24 6.73 20.73
C LEU A 51 -11.98 6.53 19.41
N ARG A 52 -11.60 7.34 18.42
CA ARG A 52 -11.98 7.10 17.04
C ARG A 52 -11.10 5.98 16.48
N HIS A 53 -11.74 4.92 16.01
CA HIS A 53 -11.08 3.79 15.36
C HIS A 53 -11.50 3.72 13.88
N SER A 54 -10.52 3.45 13.01
CA SER A 54 -10.77 3.24 11.58
C SER A 54 -10.79 1.75 11.27
N ILE A 55 -11.95 1.23 10.86
CA ILE A 55 -12.17 -0.19 10.52
C ILE A 55 -11.16 -0.68 9.49
N VAL A 56 -10.85 0.16 8.49
CA VAL A 56 -9.77 -0.09 7.54
C VAL A 56 -8.53 0.67 8.00
N PRO A 57 -7.41 0.00 8.29
CA PRO A 57 -6.20 0.67 8.75
C PRO A 57 -5.73 1.76 7.78
N HIS A 58 -5.32 2.91 8.33
CA HIS A 58 -4.88 4.08 7.56
C HIS A 58 -3.74 3.76 6.59
N CYS A 59 -2.88 2.79 6.92
CA CYS A 59 -1.77 2.37 6.07
C CYS A 59 -2.23 1.79 4.73
N TYR A 60 -3.41 1.16 4.64
CA TYR A 60 -3.97 0.68 3.37
C TYR A 60 -4.75 1.78 2.65
N ARG A 61 -5.57 2.54 3.40
CA ARG A 61 -6.39 3.64 2.86
C ARG A 61 -5.56 4.65 2.06
N LYS A 62 -4.36 5.01 2.53
CA LYS A 62 -3.45 5.94 1.84
C LYS A 62 -2.99 5.42 0.46
N CYS A 63 -2.96 4.11 0.28
CA CYS A 63 -2.50 3.43 -0.93
C CYS A 63 -3.62 3.21 -1.95
N PHE A 64 -4.89 3.36 -1.57
CA PHE A 64 -6.01 3.19 -2.51
C PHE A 64 -6.05 4.28 -3.60
N PRO A 65 -6.71 4.03 -4.75
CA PRO A 65 -7.04 5.06 -5.72
C PRO A 65 -7.87 6.19 -5.11
N LEU A 66 -7.81 7.39 -5.72
CA LEU A 66 -8.39 8.61 -5.15
C LEU A 66 -9.88 8.48 -4.80
N SER A 67 -10.64 7.74 -5.61
CA SER A 67 -12.06 7.43 -5.41
C SER A 67 -12.38 6.69 -4.10
N TYR A 68 -11.38 6.07 -3.49
CA TYR A 68 -11.46 5.25 -2.27
C TYR A 68 -10.65 5.82 -1.10
N LYS A 69 -10.00 6.98 -1.25
CA LYS A 69 -9.18 7.57 -0.17
C LYS A 69 -10.02 8.24 0.93
N SER A 70 -11.22 8.75 0.61
CA SER A 70 -12.06 9.49 1.56
C SER A 70 -12.59 8.61 2.68
N HIS A 71 -12.35 8.99 3.94
CA HIS A 71 -12.97 8.34 5.10
C HIS A 71 -14.49 8.36 4.98
N LEU A 72 -15.10 7.18 4.94
CA LEU A 72 -16.55 7.05 5.02
C LEU A 72 -16.93 6.91 6.49
N SER A 73 -18.03 7.54 6.90
CA SER A 73 -18.55 7.44 8.26
C SER A 73 -18.79 6.00 8.70
N HIS A 74 -19.14 5.11 7.76
CA HIS A 74 -19.33 3.68 7.99
C HIS A 74 -18.03 2.95 8.36
N ASP A 75 -16.86 3.48 8.03
CA ASP A 75 -15.57 2.87 8.38
C ASP A 75 -14.93 3.49 9.63
N ILE A 76 -15.66 4.37 10.32
CA ILE A 76 -15.18 5.05 11.52
C ILE A 76 -16.12 4.73 12.67
N VAL A 77 -15.58 4.09 13.72
CA VAL A 77 -16.33 3.71 14.92
C VAL A 77 -15.73 4.36 16.17
N LEU A 78 -16.56 4.55 17.20
CA LEU A 78 -16.12 5.01 18.50
C LEU A 78 -15.99 3.81 19.44
N MET A 79 -14.87 3.71 20.14
CA MET A 79 -14.56 2.59 21.03
C MET A 79 -13.97 3.11 22.34
N CYS A 80 -14.31 2.49 23.46
CA CYS A 80 -13.58 2.75 24.70
C CYS A 80 -12.13 2.23 24.57
N LEU A 81 -11.22 2.75 25.41
CA LEU A 81 -9.80 2.39 25.37
C LEU A 81 -9.54 0.86 25.44
N PRO A 82 -10.19 0.07 26.32
CA PRO A 82 -9.99 -1.39 26.36
C PRO A 82 -10.40 -2.08 25.06
N CYS A 83 -11.57 -1.75 24.50
CA CYS A 83 -12.02 -2.31 23.23
C CYS A 83 -11.09 -1.94 22.08
N HIS A 84 -10.58 -0.70 22.07
CA HIS A 84 -9.62 -0.25 21.08
C HIS A 84 -8.30 -1.04 21.13
N GLN A 85 -7.79 -1.36 22.33
CA GLN A 85 -6.59 -2.18 22.51
C GLN A 85 -6.79 -3.59 21.96
N VAL A 86 -7.92 -4.23 22.28
CA VAL A 86 -8.27 -5.56 21.78
C VAL A 86 -8.41 -5.55 20.24
N CYS A 87 -9.12 -4.57 19.70
CA CYS A 87 -9.28 -4.40 18.25
C CYS A 87 -7.92 -4.27 17.56
N SER A 88 -7.02 -3.45 18.12
CA SER A 88 -5.67 -3.26 17.55
C SER A 88 -4.87 -4.57 17.46
N VAL A 89 -5.02 -5.49 18.42
CA VAL A 89 -4.40 -6.82 18.36
C VAL A 89 -4.98 -7.65 17.21
N TYR A 90 -6.30 -7.68 17.06
CA TYR A 90 -6.96 -8.40 15.96
C TYR A 90 -6.65 -7.79 14.58
N ASP A 91 -6.52 -6.47 14.50
CA ASP A 91 -6.12 -5.80 13.27
C ASP A 91 -4.71 -6.21 12.88
N GLN A 92 -3.76 -6.21 13.82
CA GLN A 92 -2.38 -6.65 13.57
C GLN A 92 -2.32 -8.12 13.10
N GLN A 93 -3.14 -8.99 13.69
CA GLN A 93 -3.24 -10.39 13.25
C GLN A 93 -3.74 -10.49 11.81
N ARG A 94 -4.82 -9.78 11.47
CA ARG A 94 -5.33 -9.74 10.09
C ARG A 94 -4.32 -9.12 9.12
N MET A 95 -3.60 -8.08 9.51
CA MET A 95 -2.53 -7.52 8.68
C MET A 95 -1.42 -8.55 8.41
N ALA A 96 -1.08 -9.38 9.40
CA ALA A 96 -0.12 -10.47 9.23
C ALA A 96 -0.64 -11.54 8.27
N GLU A 97 -1.91 -11.94 8.38
CA GLU A 97 -2.58 -12.87 7.48
C GLU A 97 -2.62 -12.36 6.04
N LEU A 98 -3.02 -11.10 5.84
CA LEU A 98 -2.96 -10.42 4.54
C LEU A 98 -1.53 -10.38 4.01
N GLY A 99 -0.54 -10.22 4.90
CA GLY A 99 0.86 -10.26 4.53
C GLY A 99 1.31 -11.61 4.00
N GLN A 100 0.79 -12.70 4.54
CA GLN A 100 1.04 -14.04 3.99
C GLN A 100 0.32 -14.21 2.65
N LEU A 101 -0.96 -13.82 2.58
CA LEU A 101 -1.81 -13.98 1.40
C LEU A 101 -1.27 -13.24 0.16
N TYR A 102 -0.80 -12.01 0.34
CA TYR A 102 -0.29 -11.16 -0.75
C TYR A 102 1.25 -11.17 -0.84
N SER A 103 1.91 -12.14 -0.22
CA SER A 103 3.38 -12.25 -0.19
C SER A 103 4.10 -10.97 0.29
N ALA A 104 3.46 -10.21 1.18
CA ALA A 104 3.91 -8.95 1.74
C ALA A 104 4.02 -9.06 3.27
N PRO A 105 5.02 -9.74 3.86
CA PRO A 105 5.12 -9.87 5.31
C PRO A 105 5.16 -8.50 6.01
N LEU A 106 4.67 -8.42 7.26
CA LEU A 106 4.82 -7.23 8.11
C LEU A 106 6.31 -7.07 8.47
N GLN A 107 7.07 -6.50 7.54
CA GLN A 107 8.50 -6.27 7.70
C GLN A 107 8.70 -5.25 8.83
N GLN A 108 9.57 -5.57 9.77
CA GLN A 108 10.11 -4.55 10.66
C GLN A 108 10.86 -3.52 9.79
N ASP A 109 10.82 -2.25 10.15
CA ASP A 109 11.40 -1.13 9.37
C ASP A 109 12.91 -1.26 9.07
N ASN A 110 13.58 -2.30 9.60
CA ASN A 110 14.99 -2.61 9.37
C ASN A 110 15.31 -3.01 7.92
N GLN A 111 14.33 -3.31 7.07
CA GLN A 111 14.56 -3.65 5.66
C GLN A 111 14.45 -2.47 4.70
N LYS A 112 14.04 -1.28 5.19
CA LYS A 112 13.93 -0.06 4.36
C LYS A 112 15.28 0.37 3.79
N TYR A 113 16.35 0.10 4.53
CA TYR A 113 17.71 0.41 4.14
C TYR A 113 18.53 -0.88 4.10
N CYS A 114 19.22 -1.12 2.99
CA CYS A 114 20.27 -2.11 2.94
C CYS A 114 21.64 -1.47 3.16
N HIS A 115 22.59 -2.29 3.58
CA HIS A 115 23.97 -1.87 3.80
C HIS A 115 24.78 -2.10 2.54
N ASP A 116 25.32 -1.04 1.95
CA ASP A 116 26.27 -1.12 0.86
C ASP A 116 27.64 -1.53 1.40
N GLN A 117 28.01 -2.80 1.17
CA GLN A 117 29.23 -3.39 1.71
C GLN A 117 30.50 -2.75 1.13
N ASP A 118 30.46 -2.28 -0.11
CA ASP A 118 31.61 -1.67 -0.77
C ASP A 118 31.86 -0.29 -0.17
N VAL A 119 30.82 0.53 -0.04
CA VAL A 119 30.87 1.84 0.63
C VAL A 119 31.30 1.69 2.09
N ALA A 120 30.79 0.66 2.80
CA ALA A 120 31.17 0.38 4.17
C ALA A 120 32.65 0.02 4.31
N THR A 121 33.17 -0.77 3.36
CA THR A 121 34.59 -1.17 3.30
C THR A 121 35.47 0.05 3.06
N VAL A 122 35.14 0.89 2.08
CA VAL A 122 35.86 2.14 1.78
C VAL A 122 35.89 3.06 3.00
N ARG A 123 34.73 3.25 3.65
CA ARG A 123 34.61 4.06 4.87
C ARG A 123 35.47 3.52 6.01
N SER A 124 35.45 2.20 6.22
CA SER A 124 36.24 1.57 7.27
C SER A 124 37.75 1.73 7.03
N ALA A 125 38.19 1.60 5.77
CA ALA A 125 39.58 1.78 5.37
C ALA A 125 40.05 3.22 5.58
N ALA A 126 39.25 4.20 5.17
CA ALA A 126 39.55 5.61 5.36
C ALA A 126 39.61 6.01 6.84
N ARG A 127 38.66 5.52 7.67
CA ARG A 127 38.66 5.75 9.12
C ARG A 127 39.85 5.10 9.81
N ALA A 128 40.25 3.90 9.38
CA ALA A 128 41.45 3.25 9.91
C ALA A 128 42.70 4.10 9.59
N LEU A 129 42.86 4.55 8.34
CA LEU A 129 44.02 5.36 7.91
C LEU A 129 44.14 6.71 8.61
N THR A 130 43.01 7.29 9.02
CA THR A 130 42.94 8.61 9.70
C THR A 130 42.92 8.51 11.23
N ASN A 131 42.82 7.30 11.80
CA ASN A 131 42.75 7.12 13.24
C ASN A 131 44.16 7.20 13.89
N PRO A 132 44.48 8.25 14.67
CA PRO A 132 45.80 8.41 15.27
C PRO A 132 46.10 7.39 16.37
N LYS A 133 45.07 6.70 16.90
CA LYS A 133 45.21 5.73 17.98
C LYS A 133 45.64 4.34 17.51
N VAL A 134 45.65 4.09 16.20
CA VAL A 134 45.90 2.76 15.64
C VAL A 134 47.21 2.75 14.87
N ALA A 135 48.18 1.97 15.34
CA ALA A 135 49.41 1.69 14.61
C ALA A 135 49.14 0.64 13.52
N ILE A 136 49.01 1.09 12.27
CA ILE A 136 48.77 0.22 11.11
C ILE A 136 50.12 -0.23 10.52
N PRO A 137 50.40 -1.54 10.41
CA PRO A 137 51.60 -2.05 9.72
C PRO A 137 51.70 -1.54 8.28
N ALA A 138 52.92 -1.31 7.78
CA ALA A 138 53.17 -0.69 6.48
C ALA A 138 52.47 -1.42 5.31
N ALA A 139 52.52 -2.76 5.29
CA ALA A 139 51.84 -3.57 4.28
C ALA A 139 50.32 -3.33 4.29
N ARG A 140 49.68 -3.37 5.47
CA ARG A 140 48.24 -3.14 5.62
C ARG A 140 47.84 -1.72 5.26
N ARG A 141 48.69 -0.72 5.52
CA ARG A 141 48.44 0.67 5.14
C ARG A 141 48.30 0.82 3.62
N VAL A 142 49.18 0.17 2.84
CA VAL A 142 49.13 0.20 1.38
C VAL A 142 47.85 -0.45 0.86
N GLU A 143 47.44 -1.58 1.44
CA GLU A 143 46.17 -2.23 1.08
C GLU A 143 44.95 -1.33 1.29
N LEU A 144 44.85 -0.71 2.47
CA LEU A 144 43.75 0.20 2.79
C LEU A 144 43.76 1.45 1.90
N GLN A 145 44.95 1.97 1.57
CA GLN A 145 45.10 3.08 0.63
C GLN A 145 44.58 2.70 -0.75
N ARG A 146 44.90 1.50 -1.25
CA ARG A 146 44.39 1.01 -2.54
C ARG A 146 42.86 0.89 -2.55
N VAL A 147 42.25 0.43 -1.45
CA VAL A 147 40.77 0.35 -1.32
C VAL A 147 40.14 1.74 -1.47
N VAL A 148 40.68 2.75 -0.79
CA VAL A 148 40.15 4.12 -0.90
C VAL A 148 40.46 4.72 -2.28
N ALA A 149 41.66 4.47 -2.83
CA ALA A 149 42.07 5.00 -4.12
C ALA A 149 41.23 4.45 -5.28
N ALA A 150 40.86 3.16 -5.21
CA ALA A 150 39.97 2.52 -6.17
C ALA A 150 38.56 3.16 -6.18
N HIS A 151 38.05 3.58 -5.02
CA HIS A 151 36.75 4.28 -4.94
C HIS A 151 36.74 5.61 -5.70
N PHE A 152 37.86 6.34 -5.69
CA PHE A 152 38.02 7.61 -6.43
C PHE A 152 38.51 7.41 -7.88
N GLY A 153 38.58 6.16 -8.38
CA GLY A 153 39.02 5.86 -9.74
C GLY A 153 40.53 6.05 -9.98
N VAL A 154 41.34 6.09 -8.93
CA VAL A 154 42.79 6.34 -8.99
C VAL A 154 43.60 5.25 -8.27
N PRO A 155 43.49 3.97 -8.66
CA PRO A 155 43.95 2.81 -7.87
C PRO A 155 45.46 2.76 -7.57
N ASP A 156 46.28 3.44 -8.38
CA ASP A 156 47.75 3.49 -8.23
C ASP A 156 48.24 4.76 -7.51
N ALA A 157 47.32 5.65 -7.11
CA ALA A 157 47.65 6.87 -6.39
C ALA A 157 47.47 6.71 -4.87
N VAL A 158 48.27 7.45 -4.11
CA VAL A 158 48.07 7.60 -2.67
C VAL A 158 46.89 8.56 -2.44
N PRO A 159 45.83 8.15 -1.71
CA PRO A 159 44.72 9.03 -1.40
C PRO A 159 45.17 10.27 -0.61
N SER A 160 44.72 11.45 -1.04
CA SER A 160 44.95 12.70 -0.33
C SER A 160 44.21 12.74 1.02
N ALA A 161 44.61 13.63 1.92
CA ALA A 161 43.93 13.82 3.20
C ALA A 161 42.44 14.20 3.03
N ALA A 162 42.12 14.98 1.99
CA ALA A 162 40.75 15.35 1.65
C ALA A 162 39.92 14.12 1.24
N GLN A 163 40.47 13.26 0.36
CA GLN A 163 39.82 12.01 -0.07
C GLN A 163 39.61 11.03 1.09
N LEU A 164 40.55 10.95 2.03
CA LEU A 164 40.39 10.13 3.24
C LEU A 164 39.28 10.66 4.15
N ALA A 165 39.18 11.98 4.31
CA ALA A 165 38.10 12.59 5.09
C ALA A 165 36.73 12.35 4.44
N GLU A 166 36.64 12.56 3.13
CA GLU A 166 35.44 12.32 2.33
C GLU A 166 34.99 10.85 2.39
N ALA A 167 35.90 9.91 2.11
CA ALA A 167 35.62 8.48 2.19
C ALA A 167 35.21 8.04 3.62
N GLY A 168 35.81 8.62 4.65
CA GLY A 168 35.47 8.34 6.05
C GLY A 168 34.08 8.84 6.48
N ALA A 169 33.51 9.79 5.73
CA ALA A 169 32.20 10.39 5.96
C ALA A 169 31.06 9.70 5.19
N LEU A 170 31.35 8.75 4.30
CA LEU A 170 30.33 8.04 3.53
C LEU A 170 29.25 7.40 4.41
N ASP A 171 27.99 7.44 3.96
CA ASP A 171 26.90 6.67 4.57
C ASP A 171 26.64 5.40 3.73
N PRO A 172 26.94 4.20 4.25
CA PRO A 172 26.67 2.95 3.57
C PRO A 172 25.20 2.52 3.64
N ARG A 173 24.31 3.29 4.29
CA ARG A 173 22.87 3.00 4.27
C ARG A 173 22.29 3.48 2.94
N LYS A 174 21.87 2.56 2.09
CA LYS A 174 21.13 2.87 0.86
C LYS A 174 19.69 2.35 0.95
N PRO A 175 18.69 3.04 0.37
CA PRO A 175 17.35 2.49 0.28
C PRO A 175 17.41 1.17 -0.49
N ALA A 176 16.75 0.14 0.02
CA ALA A 176 16.66 -1.11 -0.71
C ALA A 176 15.81 -0.88 -1.97
N THR A 177 16.39 -1.10 -3.16
CA THR A 177 15.78 -0.78 -4.46
C THR A 177 14.42 -1.44 -4.66
N GLU A 178 14.18 -2.60 -4.05
CA GLU A 178 12.95 -3.39 -4.17
C GLU A 178 12.08 -3.35 -2.91
N TRP A 179 12.40 -2.49 -1.94
CA TRP A 179 11.61 -2.39 -0.73
C TRP A 179 10.35 -1.56 -0.98
N ALA A 180 9.20 -2.18 -0.81
CA ALA A 180 7.91 -1.52 -0.71
C ALA A 180 7.27 -1.87 0.64
N PRO A 181 6.64 -0.90 1.33
CA PRO A 181 6.00 -1.15 2.60
C PRO A 181 4.82 -2.12 2.42
N HIS A 182 4.58 -2.92 3.45
CA HIS A 182 3.53 -3.95 3.49
C HIS A 182 2.22 -3.52 2.81
N ALA A 183 1.65 -2.39 3.22
CA ALA A 183 0.36 -1.94 2.74
C ALA A 183 0.36 -1.56 1.25
N GLU A 184 1.45 -1.00 0.73
CA GLU A 184 1.59 -0.71 -0.70
C GLU A 184 1.64 -1.99 -1.51
N ARG A 185 2.38 -3.00 -1.04
CA ARG A 185 2.45 -4.31 -1.70
C ARG A 185 1.10 -5.02 -1.72
N VAL A 186 0.38 -5.02 -0.59
CA VAL A 186 -0.97 -5.60 -0.50
C VAL A 186 -1.91 -4.90 -1.47
N VAL A 187 -1.97 -3.56 -1.46
CA VAL A 187 -2.89 -2.82 -2.32
C VAL A 187 -2.51 -2.93 -3.79
N ALA A 188 -1.22 -2.92 -4.14
CA ALA A 188 -0.76 -3.16 -5.50
C ALA A 188 -1.18 -4.55 -6.01
N ALA A 189 -1.13 -5.57 -5.16
CA ALA A 189 -1.54 -6.93 -5.50
C ALA A 189 -3.06 -7.08 -5.68
N LEU A 190 -3.89 -6.16 -5.15
CA LEU A 190 -5.33 -6.13 -5.44
C LEU A 190 -5.63 -5.70 -6.89
N GLY A 191 -4.69 -4.99 -7.55
CA GLY A 191 -4.86 -4.41 -8.87
C GLY A 191 -5.74 -3.14 -8.88
N GLU A 192 -6.05 -2.65 -10.08
CA GLU A 192 -6.84 -1.42 -10.28
C GLU A 192 -8.36 -1.65 -10.25
N GLY A 193 -8.80 -2.89 -10.01
CA GLY A 193 -10.21 -3.26 -10.01
C GLY A 193 -10.99 -2.66 -8.83
N SER A 194 -12.02 -1.88 -9.13
CA SER A 194 -12.99 -1.35 -8.15
C SER A 194 -13.56 -2.44 -7.24
N GLU A 195 -13.83 -3.60 -7.81
CA GLU A 195 -14.39 -4.77 -7.13
C GLU A 195 -13.43 -5.40 -6.10
N ALA A 196 -12.12 -5.43 -6.40
CA ALA A 196 -11.13 -5.99 -5.49
C ALA A 196 -10.97 -5.11 -4.24
N ILE A 197 -10.93 -3.78 -4.41
CA ILE A 197 -10.88 -2.83 -3.31
C ILE A 197 -12.15 -2.88 -2.46
N GLN A 198 -13.33 -3.00 -3.10
CA GLN A 198 -14.60 -3.16 -2.40
C GLN A 198 -14.59 -4.41 -1.50
N ARG A 199 -14.23 -5.57 -2.06
CA ARG A 199 -14.11 -6.82 -1.28
C ARG A 199 -13.08 -6.71 -0.16
N PHE A 200 -11.97 -6.02 -0.39
CA PHE A 200 -10.96 -5.80 0.63
C PHE A 200 -11.53 -5.01 1.82
N VAL A 201 -12.26 -3.92 1.57
CA VAL A 201 -12.90 -3.10 2.61
C VAL A 201 -14.02 -3.86 3.31
N GLN A 202 -14.89 -4.55 2.56
CA GLN A 202 -15.93 -5.42 3.11
C GLN A 202 -15.33 -6.49 4.02
N GLY A 203 -14.20 -7.09 3.62
CA GLY A 203 -13.50 -8.05 4.47
C GLY A 203 -13.08 -7.45 5.80
N TRP A 204 -12.56 -6.22 5.83
CA TRP A 204 -12.18 -5.54 7.08
C TRP A 204 -13.40 -5.28 7.98
N ARG A 205 -14.52 -4.84 7.38
CA ARG A 205 -15.79 -4.67 8.08
C ARG A 205 -16.29 -5.98 8.68
N GLN A 206 -16.27 -7.06 7.91
CA GLN A 206 -16.68 -8.38 8.38
C GLN A 206 -15.82 -8.86 9.54
N HIS A 207 -14.49 -8.72 9.44
CA HIS A 207 -13.60 -9.10 10.54
C HIS A 207 -13.80 -8.29 11.81
N PHE A 208 -14.09 -7.00 11.69
CA PHE A 208 -14.46 -6.21 12.86
C PHE A 208 -15.71 -6.80 13.54
N LEU A 209 -16.75 -7.16 12.79
CA LEU A 209 -17.94 -7.81 13.35
C LEU A 209 -17.59 -9.15 14.00
N ASP A 210 -16.85 -10.00 13.30
CA ASP A 210 -16.53 -11.37 13.73
C ASP A 210 -15.71 -11.38 15.02
N LYS A 211 -14.71 -10.48 15.12
CA LYS A 211 -13.75 -10.45 16.23
C LYS A 211 -14.20 -9.57 17.39
N MET A 212 -14.87 -8.44 17.13
CA MET A 212 -15.25 -7.50 18.17
C MET A 212 -16.68 -7.68 18.68
N GLN A 213 -17.57 -8.31 17.91
CA GLN A 213 -18.98 -8.54 18.27
C GLN A 213 -19.63 -7.31 18.94
N PRO A 214 -19.65 -6.15 18.24
CA PRO A 214 -20.01 -4.87 18.84
C PRO A 214 -21.48 -4.85 19.28
N ARG A 215 -21.73 -4.40 20.51
CA ARG A 215 -23.08 -4.35 21.11
C ARG A 215 -23.92 -3.13 20.71
N TYR A 216 -23.27 -2.05 20.31
CA TYR A 216 -23.90 -0.72 20.12
C TYR A 216 -23.66 -0.15 18.73
N LEU A 217 -23.47 -1.01 17.73
CA LEU A 217 -23.28 -0.56 16.36
C LEU A 217 -24.60 0.05 15.83
N PRO A 218 -24.54 1.14 15.02
CA PRO A 218 -25.76 1.73 14.47
C PRO A 218 -26.58 0.70 13.66
N PRO A 219 -27.92 0.71 13.74
CA PRO A 219 -28.77 -0.27 13.05
C PRO A 219 -28.59 -0.33 11.52
N TYR A 220 -28.16 0.79 10.92
CA TYR A 220 -27.92 0.92 9.48
C TYR A 220 -26.47 0.65 9.07
N TRP A 221 -25.60 0.28 10.01
CA TRP A 221 -24.24 -0.10 9.69
C TRP A 221 -24.26 -1.44 8.97
N SER A 222 -23.65 -1.51 7.79
CA SER A 222 -23.57 -2.73 7.00
C SER A 222 -22.18 -2.95 6.44
N VAL A 223 -21.80 -4.21 6.33
CA VAL A 223 -20.59 -4.64 5.61
C VAL A 223 -20.66 -4.17 4.15
N ASP A 224 -21.85 -4.25 3.56
CA ASP A 224 -22.10 -3.94 2.14
C ASP A 224 -22.40 -2.46 1.88
N SER A 225 -22.29 -1.60 2.90
CA SER A 225 -22.36 -0.16 2.70
C SER A 225 -21.35 0.28 1.64
N ARG A 226 -21.62 1.40 1.00
CA ARG A 226 -20.76 1.91 -0.06
C ARG A 226 -19.29 2.07 0.39
N VAL A 227 -18.36 1.83 -0.53
CA VAL A 227 -16.91 1.92 -0.30
C VAL A 227 -16.25 3.08 -1.06
N ALA A 228 -16.77 3.42 -2.25
CA ALA A 228 -16.30 4.54 -3.06
C ALA A 228 -17.01 5.86 -2.74
N ASN A 229 -16.35 7.00 -3.01
CA ASN A 229 -16.97 8.32 -2.93
C ASN A 229 -17.93 8.60 -4.10
N SER A 230 -19.00 9.38 -3.86
CA SER A 230 -20.11 9.75 -4.78
C SER A 230 -19.64 10.40 -6.06
N THR A 231 -18.54 11.14 -5.96
CA THR A 231 -17.99 11.91 -7.07
C THR A 231 -17.17 11.07 -8.04
N ALA A 232 -16.94 9.78 -7.77
CA ALA A 232 -16.08 8.92 -8.58
C ALA A 232 -16.79 8.20 -9.74
N HIS A 233 -18.13 8.20 -9.81
CA HIS A 233 -18.89 7.40 -10.78
C HIS A 233 -19.20 8.14 -12.09
N LYS A 234 -18.32 9.02 -12.57
CA LYS A 234 -18.52 9.72 -13.84
C LYS A 234 -17.22 9.90 -14.62
N ILE A 235 -16.52 8.81 -14.93
CA ILE A 235 -15.62 8.76 -16.10
C ILE A 235 -15.64 7.32 -16.61
N GLY A 236 -16.32 7.07 -17.73
CA GLY A 236 -16.19 5.84 -18.52
C GLY A 236 -17.40 4.91 -18.48
N ASP A 237 -18.46 5.28 -19.18
CA ASP A 237 -19.42 4.37 -19.84
C ASP A 237 -20.40 5.26 -20.62
N ASP A 238 -20.00 5.71 -21.82
CA ASP A 238 -20.85 6.26 -22.88
C ASP A 238 -19.96 6.55 -24.12
N ASP A 239 -19.51 5.49 -24.80
CA ASP A 239 -19.08 5.55 -26.21
C ASP A 239 -19.61 4.30 -26.92
N ASP A 240 -20.87 4.37 -27.37
CA ASP A 240 -21.35 3.60 -28.52
C ASP A 240 -22.64 4.25 -29.03
N GLY A 241 -22.53 4.97 -30.15
CA GLY A 241 -23.63 5.74 -30.71
C GLY A 241 -23.32 6.28 -32.11
N VAL A 242 -22.85 5.41 -33.00
CA VAL A 242 -22.82 5.65 -34.45
C VAL A 242 -24.25 5.90 -34.95
N LEU A 243 -24.56 7.10 -35.45
CA LEU A 243 -25.54 7.28 -36.52
C LEU A 243 -25.10 8.42 -37.47
N ALA A 244 -25.07 8.05 -38.74
CA ALA A 244 -24.56 8.82 -39.86
C ALA A 244 -25.51 9.91 -40.37
N SER A 245 -24.90 10.82 -41.14
CA SER A 245 -25.41 11.91 -41.96
C SER A 245 -26.78 11.74 -42.62
N VAL A 246 -27.56 12.83 -42.66
CA VAL A 246 -28.36 13.20 -43.84
C VAL A 246 -28.37 14.71 -44.03
N ASP A 247 -28.00 15.12 -45.23
CA ASP A 247 -27.96 16.46 -45.80
C ASP A 247 -29.37 16.89 -46.29
N GLY A 248 -29.67 18.19 -46.34
CA GLY A 248 -30.73 18.71 -47.21
C GLY A 248 -31.59 19.88 -46.69
N GLY A 249 -31.38 21.06 -47.26
CA GLY A 249 -32.48 21.74 -48.00
C GLY A 249 -33.20 22.95 -47.39
N GLU A 250 -32.91 24.11 -47.98
CA GLU A 250 -33.58 25.42 -48.07
C GLU A 250 -35.13 25.55 -47.96
N GLY A 251 -35.54 26.78 -47.56
CA GLY A 251 -36.83 27.44 -47.87
C GLY A 251 -37.44 28.10 -46.61
N GLY A 252 -37.86 29.38 -46.54
CA GLY A 252 -38.07 30.48 -47.47
C GLY A 252 -38.56 31.72 -46.69
N GLN A 253 -38.65 32.86 -47.38
CA GLN A 253 -38.74 34.25 -46.89
C GLN A 253 -40.11 34.77 -46.39
N ALA A 254 -40.02 36.01 -45.87
CA ALA A 254 -41.00 37.11 -45.80
C ALA A 254 -41.88 37.18 -44.53
N SER A 255 -42.19 38.35 -43.93
CA SER A 255 -42.29 39.72 -44.47
C SER A 255 -42.06 40.81 -43.40
N GLU A 256 -41.82 42.01 -43.90
CA GLU A 256 -41.66 43.31 -43.24
C GLU A 256 -42.86 43.78 -42.41
N ASP A 257 -42.62 44.65 -41.43
CA ASP A 257 -43.47 45.83 -41.20
C ASP A 257 -42.64 46.96 -40.55
N THR A 258 -42.59 48.08 -41.27
CA THR A 258 -41.97 49.35 -40.89
C THR A 258 -43.06 50.42 -40.81
N ASP A 259 -43.16 51.12 -39.68
CA ASP A 259 -43.73 52.48 -39.57
C ASP A 259 -43.16 53.05 -38.26
N GLY A 260 -42.47 54.18 -38.18
CA GLY A 260 -42.63 55.40 -38.97
C GLY A 260 -43.53 56.37 -38.21
N LEU A 261 -42.95 57.27 -37.38
CA LEU A 261 -43.03 58.72 -37.59
C LEU A 261 -42.43 59.52 -36.39
N PRO A 262 -41.95 60.76 -36.63
CA PRO A 262 -41.23 61.59 -35.68
C PRO A 262 -42.04 62.79 -35.14
N GLU A 263 -41.66 63.32 -33.98
CA GLU A 263 -41.24 64.71 -33.71
C GLU A 263 -40.62 64.80 -32.30
#